data_AF-A0AAC8Q9R1-F1
#
_entry.id   AF-A0AAC8Q9R1-F1
#
_cell.length_a   1.000
_cell.length_b   1.000
_cell.length_c   1.000
_cell.angle_alpha   90.00
_cell.angle_beta   90.00
_cell.angle_gamma   90.00
#
_symmetry.space_group_name_H-M   'P 1'
#
loop_
_entity.id
_entity.type
_entity.pdbx_description
1 polymer ?
#
loop_
_entity_poly.entity_id
_entity_poly.type
_entity_poly.pdbx_seq_one_letter_code
_entity_poly.pdbx_strand_id
1 'polypeptide(L)'
;METLKKDHGRLRVLLSACDGAGAMELPGLLRQLHDVFVPHQRAKEQLYAAVVASCQEAKDATTLTLLNIFRTNLTVMSNAVLGFFSHVDTDPERLRQRFRTVSTALRSLMDTEEKSVFPLCLRQQTRMQPAQTLRIQTLSSPPPQAGGR
;
A
#
# COMPACT_ATOMS: atom_id res chain seq x y z
N MET A 1 -3.22 1.65 6.56
CA MET A 1 -1.85 1.85 6.03
C MET A 1 -0.79 1.13 6.87
N GLU A 2 -0.88 1.14 8.21
CA GLU A 2 0.03 0.35 9.07
C GLU A 2 0.03 -1.15 8.76
N THR A 3 -1.13 -1.74 8.44
CA THR A 3 -1.24 -3.14 8.01
C THR A 3 -0.39 -3.43 6.76
N LEU A 4 -0.41 -2.54 5.75
CA LEU A 4 0.39 -2.70 4.53
C LEU A 4 1.89 -2.63 4.80
N LYS A 5 2.32 -1.76 5.73
CA LYS A 5 3.72 -1.69 6.17
C LYS A 5 4.14 -2.95 6.95
N LYS A 6 3.27 -3.49 7.79
CA LYS A 6 3.51 -4.78 8.46
C LYS A 6 3.63 -5.91 7.46
N ASP A 7 2.79 -5.93 6.43
CA ASP A 7 2.87 -6.90 5.34
C ASP A 7 4.18 -6.77 4.56
N HIS A 8 4.67 -5.55 4.27
CA HIS A 8 6.00 -5.35 3.69
C HIS A 8 7.11 -5.97 4.55
N GLY A 9 7.04 -5.83 5.88
CA GLY A 9 7.97 -6.48 6.80
C GLY A 9 7.96 -8.01 6.64
N ARG A 10 6.78 -8.61 6.60
CA ARG A 10 6.61 -10.07 6.40
C ARG A 10 7.10 -10.52 5.03
N LEU A 11 6.77 -9.78 3.97
CA LEU A 11 7.23 -10.03 2.61
C LEU A 11 8.76 -9.96 2.52
N ARG A 12 9.40 -8.96 3.13
CA ARG A 12 10.87 -8.84 3.15
C ARG A 12 11.54 -10.05 3.82
N VAL A 13 10.97 -10.54 4.93
CA VAL A 13 11.46 -11.76 5.61
C VAL A 13 11.33 -12.98 4.70
N LEU A 14 10.17 -13.18 4.08
CA LEU A 14 9.93 -14.32 3.17
C LEU A 14 10.81 -14.25 1.93
N LEU A 15 11.00 -13.06 1.34
CA LEU A 15 11.91 -12.86 0.22
C LEU A 15 13.35 -13.26 0.59
N SER A 16 13.82 -12.85 1.77
CA SER A 16 15.17 -13.20 2.24
C SER A 16 15.31 -14.70 2.52
N ALA A 17 14.26 -15.34 3.05
CA ALA A 17 14.23 -16.79 3.24
C ALA A 17 14.31 -17.53 1.88
N CYS A 18 13.55 -17.09 0.88
CA CYS A 18 13.60 -17.66 -0.47
C CYS A 18 14.97 -17.43 -1.14
N ASP A 19 15.63 -16.29 -0.92
CA ASP A 19 16.95 -15.97 -1.49
C ASP A 19 18.03 -16.96 -0.97
N GLY A 20 17.92 -17.40 0.29
CA GLY A 20 18.84 -18.36 0.92
C GLY A 20 18.43 -19.83 0.81
N ALA A 21 17.27 -20.15 0.24
CA ALA A 21 16.69 -21.48 0.27
C ALA A 21 17.36 -22.49 -0.67
N GLY A 22 17.46 -23.74 -0.20
CA GLY A 22 17.77 -24.89 -1.05
C GLY A 22 16.67 -25.21 -2.06
N ALA A 23 16.98 -26.02 -3.07
CA ALA A 23 16.04 -26.38 -4.14
C ALA A 23 14.77 -27.08 -3.62
N MET A 24 14.90 -27.84 -2.52
CA MET A 24 13.77 -28.54 -1.89
C MET A 24 12.89 -27.63 -1.03
N GLU A 25 13.45 -26.55 -0.47
CA GLU A 25 12.75 -25.63 0.44
C GLU A 25 12.06 -24.50 -0.32
N LEU A 26 12.63 -24.08 -1.45
CA LEU A 26 12.18 -22.95 -2.24
C LEU A 26 10.69 -23.04 -2.63
N PRO A 27 10.15 -24.18 -3.13
CA PRO A 27 8.74 -24.27 -3.50
C PRO A 27 7.79 -24.02 -2.32
N GLY A 28 8.14 -24.49 -1.12
CA GLY A 28 7.35 -24.27 0.10
C GLY A 28 7.35 -22.81 0.54
N LEU A 29 8.52 -22.15 0.48
CA LEU A 29 8.65 -20.74 0.80
C LEU A 29 7.98 -19.84 -0.23
N LEU A 30 8.00 -20.21 -1.51
CA LEU A 30 7.27 -19.51 -2.56
C LEU A 30 5.76 -19.56 -2.37
N ARG A 31 5.22 -20.68 -1.89
CA ARG A 31 3.79 -20.76 -1.50
C ARG A 31 3.46 -19.83 -0.34
N GLN A 32 4.29 -19.80 0.70
CA GLN A 32 4.10 -18.85 1.80
C GLN A 32 4.20 -17.39 1.35
N LEU A 33 5.15 -17.08 0.45
CA LEU A 33 5.27 -15.76 -0.15
C LEU A 33 4.02 -15.40 -0.94
N HIS A 34 3.48 -16.33 -1.73
CA HIS A 34 2.23 -16.14 -2.47
C HIS A 34 1.05 -15.85 -1.52
N ASP A 35 0.91 -16.60 -0.43
CA ASP A 35 -0.18 -16.45 0.54
C ASP A 35 -0.16 -15.09 1.26
N VAL A 36 1.00 -14.45 1.36
CA VAL A 36 1.11 -13.07 1.89
C VAL A 36 0.97 -12.03 0.76
N PHE A 37 1.57 -12.28 -0.39
CA PHE A 37 1.61 -11.33 -1.50
C PHE A 37 0.22 -11.05 -2.11
N VAL A 38 -0.56 -12.09 -2.39
CA VAL A 38 -1.88 -11.95 -3.03
C VAL A 38 -2.85 -11.09 -2.20
N PRO A 39 -3.09 -11.36 -0.90
CA PRO A 39 -3.98 -10.53 -0.12
C PRO A 39 -3.43 -9.11 0.07
N HIS A 40 -2.11 -8.96 0.23
CA HIS A 40 -1.46 -7.65 0.30
C HIS A 40 -1.69 -6.83 -0.98
N GLN A 41 -1.55 -7.43 -2.15
CA GLN A 41 -1.78 -6.77 -3.43
C GLN A 41 -3.24 -6.33 -3.58
N ARG A 42 -4.21 -7.17 -3.22
CA ARG A 42 -5.63 -6.80 -3.23
C ARG A 42 -5.94 -5.63 -2.31
N ALA A 43 -5.38 -5.64 -1.09
CA ALA A 43 -5.55 -4.55 -0.14
C ALA A 43 -4.95 -3.23 -0.66
N LYS A 44 -3.82 -3.29 -1.35
CA LYS A 44 -3.22 -2.13 -2.04
C LYS A 44 -4.10 -1.58 -3.14
N GLU A 45 -4.65 -2.45 -4.00
CA GLU A 45 -5.54 -2.03 -5.08
C GLU A 45 -6.78 -1.30 -4.55
N GLN A 46 -7.37 -1.80 -3.46
CA GLN A 46 -8.50 -1.14 -2.78
C GLN A 46 -8.12 0.24 -2.23
N LEU A 47 -6.96 0.35 -1.56
CA LEU A 47 -6.45 1.62 -1.08
C LEU A 47 -6.25 2.62 -2.23
N TYR A 48 -5.64 2.20 -3.33
CA TYR A 48 -5.39 3.07 -4.47
C TYR A 48 -6.69 3.51 -5.13
N ALA A 49 -7.68 2.62 -5.27
CA ALA A 49 -9.00 2.99 -5.77
C ALA A 49 -9.67 4.06 -4.89
N ALA A 50 -9.62 3.92 -3.56
CA ALA A 50 -10.17 4.90 -2.63
C ALA A 50 -9.46 6.26 -2.72
N VAL A 51 -8.14 6.27 -2.86
CA VAL A 51 -7.36 7.50 -3.01
C VAL A 51 -7.61 8.18 -4.36
N VAL A 52 -7.77 7.40 -5.45
CA VAL A 52 -8.16 7.96 -6.76
C VAL A 52 -9.51 8.67 -6.65
N ALA A 53 -10.52 8.00 -6.08
CA ALA A 53 -11.85 8.59 -5.92
C ALA A 53 -11.78 9.91 -5.14
N SER A 54 -11.07 9.91 -4.02
CA SER A 54 -10.84 11.11 -3.21
C SER A 54 -10.15 12.24 -3.98
N CYS A 55 -9.12 11.94 -4.77
CA CYS A 55 -8.45 12.98 -5.56
C CYS A 55 -9.35 13.53 -6.68
N GLN A 56 -10.23 12.70 -7.26
CA GLN A 56 -11.20 13.13 -8.27
C GLN A 56 -12.22 14.09 -7.66
N GLU A 57 -12.74 13.78 -6.46
CA GLU A 57 -13.64 14.66 -5.72
C GLU A 57 -12.97 15.99 -5.36
N ALA A 58 -11.71 15.95 -4.92
CA ALA A 58 -10.92 17.12 -4.59
C ALA A 58 -10.38 17.90 -5.81
N LYS A 59 -10.61 17.40 -7.05
CA LYS A 59 -10.05 17.95 -8.30
C LYS A 59 -8.52 18.11 -8.29
N ASP A 60 -7.82 17.22 -7.58
CA ASP A 60 -6.35 17.23 -7.47
C ASP A 60 -5.72 16.46 -8.65
N ALA A 61 -5.62 17.13 -9.80
CA ALA A 61 -5.12 16.57 -11.04
C ALA A 61 -3.65 16.12 -10.97
N THR A 62 -2.83 16.81 -10.19
CA THR A 62 -1.41 16.48 -10.01
C THR A 62 -1.24 15.17 -9.25
N THR A 63 -1.94 15.02 -8.12
CA THR A 63 -1.89 13.77 -7.33
C THR A 63 -2.49 12.60 -8.09
N LEU A 64 -3.55 12.81 -8.87
CA LEU A 64 -4.11 11.79 -9.77
C LEU A 64 -3.11 11.29 -10.81
N THR A 65 -2.40 12.21 -11.46
CA THR A 65 -1.42 11.86 -12.49
C THR A 65 -0.28 11.02 -11.90
N LEU A 66 0.27 11.45 -10.77
CA LEU A 66 1.32 10.70 -10.08
C LEU A 66 0.85 9.31 -9.66
N LEU A 67 -0.33 9.23 -9.02
CA LEU A 67 -0.86 7.95 -8.55
C LEU A 67 -1.15 6.98 -9.71
N ASN A 68 -1.64 7.48 -10.85
CA ASN A 68 -1.87 6.66 -12.05
C ASN A 68 -0.58 6.10 -12.65
N ILE A 69 0.49 6.91 -12.72
CA ILE A 69 1.81 6.44 -13.17
C ILE A 69 2.31 5.31 -12.26
N PHE A 70 2.23 5.51 -10.95
CA PHE A 70 2.58 4.48 -9.98
C PHE A 70 1.74 3.22 -10.15
N ARG A 71 0.42 3.37 -10.30
CA ARG A 71 -0.51 2.24 -10.45
C ARG A 71 -0.20 1.39 -11.67
N THR A 72 0.08 2.01 -12.82
CA THR A 72 0.46 1.29 -14.04
C THR A 72 1.73 0.47 -13.84
N ASN A 73 2.78 1.09 -13.28
CA ASN A 73 4.03 0.40 -13.00
C ASN A 73 3.84 -0.77 -12.01
N LEU A 74 2.99 -0.56 -10.99
CA LEU A 74 2.61 -1.57 -10.00
C LEU A 74 1.85 -2.74 -10.62
N THR A 75 0.89 -2.47 -11.51
CA THR A 75 0.09 -3.52 -12.16
C THR A 75 0.96 -4.42 -13.03
N VAL A 76 1.86 -3.86 -13.84
CA VAL A 76 2.78 -4.65 -14.67
C VAL A 76 3.64 -5.58 -13.82
N MET A 77 4.22 -5.05 -12.74
CA MET A 77 5.09 -5.82 -11.86
C MET A 77 4.33 -6.87 -11.06
N SER A 78 3.13 -6.54 -10.57
CA SER A 78 2.28 -7.48 -9.83
C SER A 78 1.80 -8.61 -10.71
N ASN A 79 1.43 -8.33 -11.96
CA ASN A 79 1.08 -9.36 -12.94
C ASN A 79 2.27 -10.28 -13.28
N ALA A 80 3.49 -9.73 -13.35
CA ALA A 80 4.69 -10.53 -13.55
C ALA A 80 4.96 -11.48 -12.36
N VAL A 81 4.73 -11.01 -11.13
CA VAL A 81 4.87 -11.79 -9.90
C VAL A 81 3.79 -12.87 -9.80
N LEU A 82 2.53 -12.53 -10.10
CA LEU A 82 1.43 -13.50 -10.15
C LEU A 82 1.68 -14.57 -11.22
N GLY A 83 2.12 -14.15 -12.41
CA GLY A 83 2.50 -15.07 -13.49
C GLY A 83 3.71 -15.94 -13.13
N PHE A 84 4.64 -15.45 -12.32
CA PHE A 84 5.73 -16.27 -11.77
C PHE A 84 5.18 -17.38 -10.86
N PHE A 85 4.22 -17.07 -9.99
CA PHE A 85 3.61 -18.08 -9.11
C PHE A 85 2.82 -19.16 -9.88
N SER A 86 2.29 -18.85 -11.06
CA SER A 86 1.63 -19.85 -11.92
C SER A 86 2.58 -20.90 -12.53
N HIS A 87 3.90 -20.73 -12.42
CA HIS A 87 4.91 -21.59 -13.06
C HIS A 87 5.93 -22.16 -12.06
N VAL A 88 5.55 -22.35 -10.79
CA VAL A 88 6.49 -22.79 -9.73
C VAL A 88 6.99 -24.23 -9.92
N ASP A 89 6.32 -25.05 -10.75
CA ASP A 89 6.73 -26.43 -11.08
C ASP A 89 7.84 -26.55 -12.15
N THR A 90 8.55 -25.46 -12.45
CA THR A 90 9.68 -25.50 -13.41
C THR A 90 10.98 -25.94 -12.73
N ASP A 91 11.97 -26.39 -13.51
CA ASP A 91 13.35 -26.65 -13.10
C ASP A 91 13.86 -25.74 -11.96
N PRO A 92 14.38 -26.30 -10.84
CA PRO A 92 14.70 -25.53 -9.63
C PRO A 92 15.75 -24.43 -9.82
N GLU A 93 16.74 -24.65 -10.69
CA GLU A 93 17.77 -23.65 -10.99
C GLU A 93 17.17 -22.48 -11.77
N ARG A 94 16.34 -22.78 -12.77
CA ARG A 94 15.60 -21.77 -13.54
C ARG A 94 14.63 -20.99 -12.66
N LEU A 95 13.96 -21.67 -11.72
CA LEU A 95 13.06 -21.06 -10.76
C LEU A 95 13.82 -20.08 -9.85
N ARG A 96 14.98 -20.49 -9.32
CA ARG A 96 15.84 -19.66 -8.48
C ARG A 96 16.37 -18.43 -9.22
N GLN A 97 16.81 -18.59 -10.48
CA GLN A 97 17.30 -17.47 -11.29
C GLN A 97 16.19 -16.44 -11.52
N ARG A 98 14.99 -16.90 -11.91
CA ARG A 98 13.82 -16.02 -12.09
C ARG A 98 13.40 -15.35 -10.79
N PHE A 99 13.46 -16.10 -9.68
CA PHE A 99 13.09 -15.59 -8.37
C PHE A 99 13.99 -14.42 -7.93
N ARG A 100 15.31 -14.46 -8.16
CA ARG A 100 16.19 -13.33 -7.79
C ARG A 100 15.77 -12.01 -8.44
N THR A 101 15.38 -12.05 -9.71
CA THR A 101 14.86 -10.87 -10.41
C THR A 101 13.55 -10.38 -9.79
N VAL A 102 12.64 -11.31 -9.49
CA VAL A 102 11.35 -11.01 -8.84
C VAL A 102 11.56 -10.44 -7.43
N SER A 103 12.45 -11.03 -6.63
CA SER A 103 12.82 -10.58 -5.28
C SER A 103 13.36 -9.15 -5.30
N THR A 104 14.29 -8.86 -6.20
CA THR A 104 14.87 -7.51 -6.36
C THR A 104 13.80 -6.49 -6.75
N ALA A 105 12.95 -6.83 -7.73
CA ALA A 105 11.87 -5.98 -8.18
C ALA A 105 10.85 -5.68 -7.06
N LEU A 106 10.40 -6.72 -6.34
CA LEU A 106 9.47 -6.58 -5.22
C LEU A 106 10.03 -5.73 -4.08
N ARG A 107 11.32 -5.89 -3.75
CA ARG A 107 11.98 -5.06 -2.73
C ARG A 107 11.99 -3.59 -3.13
N SER A 108 12.40 -3.30 -4.36
CA SER A 108 12.42 -1.93 -4.91
C SER A 108 11.02 -1.30 -4.94
N LEU A 109 10.01 -2.10 -5.27
CA LEU A 109 8.61 -1.69 -5.27
C LEU A 109 8.15 -1.28 -3.87
N MET A 110 8.33 -2.14 -2.87
CA MET A 110 7.95 -1.84 -1.49
C MET A 110 8.65 -0.57 -0.97
N ASP A 111 9.92 -0.38 -1.33
CA ASP A 111 10.70 0.81 -0.96
C ASP A 111 10.11 2.09 -1.58
N THR A 112 9.77 2.01 -2.88
CA THR A 112 9.14 3.10 -3.62
C THR A 112 7.77 3.44 -3.05
N GLU A 113 6.99 2.43 -2.67
CA GLU A 113 5.68 2.61 -2.06
C GLU A 113 5.77 3.29 -0.70
N GLU A 114 6.70 2.85 0.14
CA GLU A 114 6.91 3.45 1.47
C GLU A 114 7.41 4.88 1.41
N LYS A 115 8.29 5.21 0.45
CA LYS A 115 8.90 6.53 0.30
C LYS A 115 8.02 7.54 -0.43
N SER A 116 7.24 7.09 -1.42
CA SER A 116 6.54 7.99 -2.34
C SER A 116 5.03 7.85 -2.24
N VAL A 117 4.51 6.63 -2.35
CA VAL A 117 3.06 6.41 -2.52
C VAL A 117 2.31 6.54 -1.20
N PHE A 118 2.79 5.90 -0.14
CA PHE A 118 2.14 5.95 1.18
C PHE A 118 2.04 7.38 1.73
N PRO A 119 3.08 8.24 1.65
CA PRO A 119 2.94 9.65 2.03
C PRO A 119 1.93 10.44 1.18
N LEU A 120 1.76 10.11 -0.10
CA LEU A 120 0.74 10.74 -0.95
C LEU A 120 -0.66 10.32 -0.52
N CYS A 121 -0.88 9.01 -0.32
CA CYS A 121 -2.16 8.48 0.16
C CYS A 121 -2.53 9.06 1.54
N LEU A 122 -1.56 9.14 2.46
CA LEU A 122 -1.80 9.67 3.80
C LEU A 122 -2.19 11.14 3.77
N ARG A 123 -1.44 11.97 3.01
CA ARG A 123 -1.76 13.40 2.84
C ARG A 123 -3.19 13.60 2.35
N GLN A 124 -3.63 12.76 1.43
CA GLN A 124 -4.99 12.88 0.89
C GLN A 124 -6.06 12.42 1.86
N GLN A 125 -5.81 11.35 2.63
CA GLN A 125 -6.70 10.97 3.73
C GLN A 125 -6.81 12.04 4.81
N THR A 126 -5.71 12.73 5.16
CA THR A 126 -5.74 13.82 6.15
C THR A 126 -6.53 15.04 5.64
N ARG A 127 -6.41 15.40 4.35
CA ARG A 127 -7.24 16.48 3.76
C ARG A 127 -8.72 16.16 3.74
N MET A 128 -9.08 14.87 3.67
CA MET A 128 -10.45 14.39 3.68
C MET A 128 -11.08 14.33 5.07
N GLN A 129 -10.30 14.41 6.16
CA GLN A 129 -10.86 14.60 7.49
C GLN A 129 -11.19 16.09 7.65
N PRO A 130 -12.46 16.51 7.49
CA PRO A 130 -12.80 17.87 7.89
C PRO A 130 -12.48 18.00 9.38
N ALA A 131 -12.06 19.19 9.79
CA ALA A 131 -11.98 19.61 11.16
C ALA A 131 -13.35 19.43 11.86
N GLN A 132 -13.65 18.21 12.31
CA GLN A 132 -14.73 17.88 13.23
C GLN A 132 -14.23 17.99 14.67
N THR A 133 -13.35 18.94 14.94
CA THR A 133 -12.94 19.29 16.29
C THR A 133 -13.41 20.72 16.57
N LEU A 134 -14.65 20.78 17.06
CA LEU A 134 -15.27 21.86 17.83
C LEU A 134 -15.37 23.26 17.18
N ARG A 135 -16.32 23.39 16.26
CA ARG A 135 -17.27 24.52 16.30
C ARG A 135 -18.37 24.13 17.30
N ILE A 136 -18.37 24.71 18.49
CA ILE A 136 -19.52 25.12 19.36
C ILE A 136 -18.88 25.50 20.71
N GLN A 137 -18.37 26.73 20.79
CA GLN A 137 -18.28 27.52 22.02
C GLN A 137 -18.54 28.98 21.60
N THR A 138 -19.71 29.21 21.03
CA THR A 138 -20.25 30.56 20.86
C THR A 138 -21.39 30.72 21.85
N LEU A 139 -21.18 31.68 22.77
CA LEU A 139 -22.20 32.51 23.39
C LEU A 139 -23.07 31.83 24.45
N SER A 140 -22.60 31.90 25.69
CA SER A 140 -23.48 32.00 26.86
C SER A 140 -23.06 33.23 27.65
N SER A 141 -23.36 34.41 27.09
CA SER A 141 -23.40 35.66 27.86
C SER A 141 -24.82 35.82 28.41
N PRO A 142 -25.04 35.87 29.73
CA PRO A 142 -26.35 36.23 30.28
C PRO A 142 -26.64 37.72 30.06
N PRO A 143 -27.92 38.13 29.96
CA PRO A 143 -28.30 39.52 29.71
C PRO A 143 -28.06 40.42 30.95
N PRO A 144 -27.92 41.74 30.78
CA PRO A 144 -27.79 42.66 31.89
C PRO A 144 -29.13 42.77 32.62
N GLN A 145 -29.13 42.48 33.92
CA GLN A 145 -30.30 42.65 34.78
C GLN A 145 -30.51 44.14 35.03
N ALA A 146 -31.49 44.73 34.34
CA ALA A 146 -32.04 46.04 34.69
C ALA A 146 -32.97 45.87 35.90
N GLY A 147 -32.45 46.09 37.11
CA GLY A 147 -33.22 46.11 38.36
C GLY A 147 -33.33 47.53 38.90
N GLY A 148 -34.32 48.27 38.41
CA GLY A 148 -34.73 49.54 39.01
C GLY A 148 -35.84 49.29 40.03
N ARG A 149 -35.54 49.53 41.31
CA ARG A 149 -36.29 50.33 42.29
C ARG A 149 -35.80 50.03 43.71
#